data_AF-A0A2E6WBA6-F1
#
_entry.id   AF-A0A2E6WBA6-F1
#
_cell.length_a   1.000
_cell.length_b   1.000
_cell.length_c   1.000
_cell.angle_alpha   90.00
_cell.angle_beta   90.00
_cell.angle_gamma   90.00
#
_symmetry.space_group_name_H-M   'P 1'
#
loop_
_entity.id
_entity.type
_entity.pdbx_description
1 polymer ?
#
loop_
_entity_poly.entity_id
_entity_poly.type
_entity_poly.pdbx_seq_one_letter_code
_entity_poly.pdbx_strand_id
1 'polypeptide(L)'
;MNQRFQSAIGPRGLKGSLLVCVLLLLGVLAGCESKETAVSDHASSPSSPVEAKDQSPNPPLVPRESDEPQHSAGHQESSSPPEPPSRQEDGPKVAPLPVQFQGPDAEAKQLQVDAEKLLAHGIRTIAGKRLILHTDIPLDDELRSLPEVFDKATTQFCDYFDVELQKVADWQVRACVIQDLEKFERAGLLPQVLPKFQHGYALGDRIFLKEQPSEYYRRHLLLHEGTHSFMLRFFQGAGPPWYMEGMAELLATHHWDGAKLTLNTFPADKNEVPFWGRVKIVKDDVAAQKGKMIEEVMQYGSNAHLNVEAYGWSWAAAKFLDQHPQFQAIFRKHIEHAGDSSGQFSISLVETYGEEWFKVRQEWQLFVMNMEYGYDIAREAIEDVEVQQYADLPSEQTFQVHADRGWQSTGLYVTQGMKIQVTATGRFVIYREQADDPEGTEGQAQSTVWESEAGGVSIRYHGGYPLGTLLVAIDNLQQPGLTGLLSTGAIGTGGDIEIPQDGVLYFRVNDSPAELAENQGNVEVKLSLLGQDQ
;
A
#
# COMPACT_ATOMS: atom_id res chain seq x y z
N MET A 1 -20.85 13.48 32.31
CA MET A 1 -20.72 13.93 30.91
C MET A 1 -19.54 13.17 30.27
N ASN A 2 -19.68 11.85 30.07
CA ASN A 2 -18.55 10.90 30.05
C ASN A 2 -18.34 10.17 28.69
N GLN A 3 -18.29 10.91 27.57
CA GLN A 3 -17.85 10.35 26.29
C GLN A 3 -16.91 11.35 25.59
N ARG A 4 -15.63 11.29 25.98
CA ARG A 4 -14.53 12.04 25.36
C ARG A 4 -13.79 11.21 24.30
N PHE A 5 -13.66 9.91 24.54
CA PHE A 5 -13.26 8.94 23.52
C PHE A 5 -14.47 8.55 22.67
N GLN A 6 -14.32 8.56 21.34
CA GLN A 6 -15.30 7.96 20.44
C GLN A 6 -14.83 6.55 20.06
N SER A 7 -15.61 5.54 20.41
CA SER A 7 -15.29 4.15 20.08
C SER A 7 -15.48 3.91 18.59
N ALA A 8 -14.39 3.78 17.84
CA ALA A 8 -14.43 3.28 16.47
C ALA A 8 -14.93 1.83 16.47
N ILE A 9 -16.11 1.61 15.87
CA ILE A 9 -16.71 0.29 15.55
C ILE A 9 -17.13 -0.54 16.79
N GLY A 10 -18.39 -0.41 17.21
CA GLY A 10 -19.05 -1.33 18.15
C GLY A 10 -19.85 -2.45 17.45
N PRO A 11 -19.71 -3.73 17.84
CA PRO A 11 -20.38 -4.85 17.16
C PRO A 11 -21.80 -5.16 17.66
N ARG A 12 -22.63 -5.72 16.75
CA ARG A 12 -23.95 -6.38 16.97
C ARG A 12 -25.10 -5.50 17.50
N GLY A 13 -25.83 -4.91 16.55
CA GLY A 13 -27.09 -4.18 16.76
C GLY A 13 -28.34 -5.00 17.11
N LEU A 14 -29.52 -4.44 16.79
CA LEU A 14 -30.83 -5.02 17.08
C LEU A 14 -31.75 -4.98 15.85
N LYS A 15 -32.70 -5.92 15.75
CA LYS A 15 -33.70 -5.98 14.67
C LYS A 15 -34.98 -5.23 15.04
N GLY A 16 -35.48 -4.42 14.11
CA GLY A 16 -36.90 -4.15 13.93
C GLY A 16 -37.46 -2.90 14.60
N SER A 17 -37.91 -1.96 13.76
CA SER A 17 -39.35 -1.76 13.64
C SER A 17 -39.70 -1.32 12.21
N LEU A 18 -40.91 -1.67 11.78
CA LEU A 18 -41.48 -1.34 10.47
C LEU A 18 -42.63 -0.36 10.70
N LEU A 19 -42.63 0.84 10.11
CA LEU A 19 -43.84 1.42 9.49
C LEU A 19 -43.61 2.72 8.67
N VAL A 20 -44.00 2.65 7.40
CA VAL A 20 -44.66 3.67 6.55
C VAL A 20 -44.52 5.17 6.92
N CYS A 21 -43.90 5.93 6.01
CA CYS A 21 -44.57 7.05 5.34
C CYS A 21 -44.02 7.24 3.91
N VAL A 22 -44.87 7.69 2.98
CA VAL A 22 -44.64 7.69 1.51
C VAL A 22 -45.30 8.93 0.88
N LEU A 23 -44.68 9.47 -0.18
CA LEU A 23 -45.01 10.74 -0.90
C LEU A 23 -44.68 12.00 -0.07
N LEU A 24 -44.11 13.08 -0.62
CA LEU A 24 -44.36 13.70 -1.93
C LEU A 24 -43.10 13.97 -2.79
N LEU A 25 -43.29 14.60 -3.96
CA LEU A 25 -42.39 14.61 -5.12
C LEU A 25 -42.17 16.04 -5.69
N LEU A 26 -41.06 16.22 -6.43
CA LEU A 26 -40.70 17.33 -7.35
C LEU A 26 -40.21 18.67 -6.76
N GLY A 27 -39.09 19.18 -7.29
CA GLY A 27 -38.49 20.47 -6.88
C GLY A 27 -37.07 20.73 -7.43
N VAL A 28 -36.86 20.58 -8.76
CA VAL A 28 -35.56 20.63 -9.47
C VAL A 28 -34.74 21.91 -9.23
N LEU A 29 -33.42 21.80 -8.99
CA LEU A 29 -32.36 22.49 -9.77
C LEU A 29 -30.89 22.08 -9.44
N ALA A 30 -30.11 21.89 -10.51
CA ALA A 30 -28.65 21.97 -10.70
C ALA A 30 -27.63 21.71 -9.55
N GLY A 31 -26.77 20.72 -9.77
CA GLY A 31 -25.44 20.57 -9.14
C GLY A 31 -24.62 19.51 -9.91
N CYS A 32 -23.35 19.75 -10.20
CA CYS A 32 -22.54 18.83 -11.01
C CYS A 32 -21.93 17.72 -10.14
N GLU A 33 -22.07 16.46 -10.56
CA GLU A 33 -21.49 15.29 -9.88
C GLU A 33 -20.66 14.46 -10.88
N SER A 34 -19.35 14.72 -10.95
CA SER A 34 -18.44 14.05 -11.88
C SER A 34 -18.06 12.65 -11.40
N LYS A 35 -18.91 11.65 -11.71
CA LYS A 35 -18.62 10.23 -11.50
C LYS A 35 -17.81 9.64 -12.65
N GLU A 36 -16.48 9.81 -12.60
CA GLU A 36 -15.57 9.01 -13.44
C GLU A 36 -15.36 7.63 -12.80
N THR A 37 -16.12 6.65 -13.29
CA THR A 37 -15.86 5.23 -13.03
C THR A 37 -14.62 4.78 -13.78
N ALA A 38 -13.68 4.10 -13.08
CA ALA A 38 -12.55 3.45 -13.73
C ALA A 38 -13.04 2.45 -14.80
N VAL A 39 -12.48 2.54 -16.01
CA VAL A 39 -12.96 1.78 -17.17
C VAL A 39 -12.43 0.35 -17.13
N SER A 40 -13.29 -0.58 -16.77
CA SER A 40 -13.13 -2.01 -17.05
C SER A 40 -14.35 -2.52 -17.82
N ASP A 41 -14.27 -2.59 -19.15
CA ASP A 41 -15.27 -3.30 -19.95
C ASP A 41 -14.71 -3.82 -21.28
N HIS A 42 -15.04 -5.08 -21.62
CA HIS A 42 -14.64 -5.73 -22.86
C HIS A 42 -15.69 -5.51 -23.96
N ALA A 43 -15.35 -4.77 -25.01
CA ALA A 43 -16.22 -4.59 -26.17
C ALA A 43 -16.29 -5.86 -27.05
N SER A 44 -17.33 -6.68 -26.86
CA SER A 44 -17.71 -7.72 -27.82
C SER A 44 -18.41 -7.12 -29.04
N SER A 45 -17.93 -7.44 -30.25
CA SER A 45 -18.51 -6.91 -31.50
C SER A 45 -19.92 -7.45 -31.80
N PRO A 46 -20.82 -6.66 -32.42
CA PRO A 46 -22.22 -7.03 -32.61
C PRO A 46 -22.48 -7.84 -33.88
N SER A 47 -23.54 -8.66 -33.84
CA SER A 47 -24.18 -9.26 -35.03
C SER A 47 -25.67 -8.91 -35.07
N SER A 48 -26.14 -8.41 -36.22
CA SER A 48 -27.53 -7.94 -36.41
C SER A 48 -28.48 -9.07 -36.87
N PRO A 49 -29.81 -8.92 -36.69
CA PRO A 49 -30.75 -10.04 -36.67
C PRO A 49 -31.50 -10.31 -37.99
N VAL A 50 -32.09 -11.51 -38.11
CA VAL A 50 -33.15 -11.82 -39.09
C VAL A 50 -34.25 -12.68 -38.44
N GLU A 51 -35.47 -12.15 -38.52
CA GLU A 51 -36.85 -12.69 -38.49
C GLU A 51 -37.22 -14.08 -37.91
N ALA A 52 -38.48 -14.19 -37.47
CA ALA A 52 -39.06 -15.34 -36.76
C ALA A 52 -40.15 -16.07 -37.56
N LYS A 53 -40.48 -17.31 -37.15
CA LYS A 53 -41.83 -17.90 -37.34
C LYS A 53 -42.14 -19.12 -36.44
N ASP A 54 -42.88 -18.84 -35.36
CA ASP A 54 -44.20 -19.40 -35.01
C ASP A 54 -44.39 -20.91 -34.61
N GLN A 55 -45.41 -21.11 -33.76
CA GLN A 55 -46.17 -22.34 -33.39
C GLN A 55 -45.63 -23.37 -32.36
N SER A 56 -46.23 -23.30 -31.16
CA SER A 56 -46.45 -24.35 -30.14
C SER A 56 -47.47 -25.43 -30.63
N PRO A 57 -47.78 -26.57 -29.93
CA PRO A 57 -47.60 -26.86 -28.48
C PRO A 57 -47.21 -28.31 -28.03
N ASN A 58 -47.04 -28.47 -26.71
CA ASN A 58 -47.01 -29.72 -25.90
C ASN A 58 -48.42 -30.36 -25.75
N PRO A 59 -48.65 -31.57 -25.13
CA PRO A 59 -47.78 -32.52 -24.39
C PRO A 59 -47.89 -33.97 -25.03
N PRO A 60 -48.06 -35.17 -24.38
CA PRO A 60 -47.86 -35.66 -23.00
C PRO A 60 -47.23 -37.09 -22.76
N LEU A 61 -46.32 -37.18 -21.77
CA LEU A 61 -46.27 -38.11 -20.60
C LEU A 61 -46.57 -39.65 -20.65
N VAL A 62 -45.59 -40.44 -20.11
CA VAL A 62 -45.60 -41.80 -19.46
C VAL A 62 -46.11 -43.06 -20.20
N PRO A 63 -45.77 -44.30 -19.75
CA PRO A 63 -44.48 -44.84 -19.23
C PRO A 63 -44.11 -46.21 -19.85
N ARG A 64 -42.96 -46.82 -19.47
CA ARG A 64 -42.90 -48.27 -19.11
C ARG A 64 -41.62 -48.79 -18.44
N GLU A 65 -41.85 -49.71 -17.51
CA GLU A 65 -40.99 -50.78 -16.96
C GLU A 65 -40.68 -51.84 -18.06
N SER A 66 -39.76 -52.80 -17.94
CA SER A 66 -38.68 -53.14 -16.97
C SER A 66 -37.73 -54.16 -17.65
N ASP A 67 -36.62 -54.55 -17.00
CA ASP A 67 -36.33 -55.96 -16.63
C ASP A 67 -34.84 -56.19 -16.28
N GLU A 68 -34.61 -56.65 -15.05
CA GLU A 68 -33.36 -57.30 -14.59
C GLU A 68 -33.48 -58.83 -14.85
N PRO A 69 -32.38 -59.62 -14.88
CA PRO A 69 -32.11 -60.41 -13.66
C PRO A 69 -30.65 -60.89 -13.37
N GLN A 70 -30.31 -60.88 -12.07
CA GLN A 70 -29.72 -62.00 -11.28
C GLN A 70 -28.20 -62.36 -11.21
N HIS A 71 -27.72 -62.39 -9.95
CA HIS A 71 -26.94 -63.47 -9.25
C HIS A 71 -25.45 -63.76 -9.59
N SER A 72 -24.57 -64.19 -8.65
CA SER A 72 -24.64 -64.27 -7.16
C SER A 72 -23.27 -64.54 -6.47
N ALA A 73 -23.23 -64.29 -5.15
CA ALA A 73 -22.32 -64.85 -4.10
C ALA A 73 -20.80 -64.51 -4.11
N GLY A 74 -20.12 -64.41 -2.95
CA GLY A 74 -20.60 -64.45 -1.55
C GLY A 74 -19.49 -64.51 -0.46
N HIS A 75 -19.91 -64.59 0.81
CA HIS A 75 -19.15 -64.57 2.09
C HIS A 75 -18.61 -63.18 2.53
N GLN A 76 -18.75 -62.67 3.78
CA GLN A 76 -18.62 -63.20 5.17
C GLN A 76 -17.17 -63.38 5.65
N GLU A 77 -16.75 -62.99 6.88
CA GLU A 77 -17.39 -62.20 7.97
C GLU A 77 -16.32 -61.82 9.03
N SER A 78 -16.37 -60.62 9.64
CA SER A 78 -15.62 -60.28 10.88
C SER A 78 -16.07 -58.95 11.48
N SER A 79 -15.96 -58.75 12.80
CA SER A 79 -16.46 -57.55 13.51
C SER A 79 -15.58 -57.13 14.69
N SER A 80 -15.36 -55.80 14.82
CA SER A 80 -14.82 -55.09 16.01
C SER A 80 -14.92 -53.57 15.79
N PRO A 81 -14.75 -52.71 16.83
CA PRO A 81 -15.50 -51.46 16.94
C PRO A 81 -14.91 -50.27 16.16
N PRO A 82 -15.71 -49.21 15.92
CA PRO A 82 -15.21 -47.96 15.37
C PRO A 82 -14.33 -47.23 16.40
N GLU A 83 -13.04 -47.09 16.08
CA GLU A 83 -12.21 -46.05 16.69
C GLU A 83 -12.76 -44.66 16.31
N PRO A 84 -12.58 -43.62 17.16
CA PRO A 84 -12.97 -42.27 16.80
C PRO A 84 -12.17 -41.82 15.57
N PRO A 85 -12.77 -41.08 14.61
CA PRO A 85 -12.03 -40.57 13.47
C PRO A 85 -10.90 -39.67 13.98
N SER A 86 -9.66 -40.07 13.69
CA SER A 86 -8.51 -39.21 13.89
C SER A 86 -8.76 -37.90 13.16
N ARG A 87 -8.52 -36.77 13.85
CA ARG A 87 -8.54 -35.47 13.18
C ARG A 87 -7.41 -35.47 12.16
N GLN A 88 -7.75 -35.71 10.89
CA GLN A 88 -6.92 -35.25 9.80
C GLN A 88 -6.92 -33.72 9.88
N GLU A 89 -5.76 -33.16 10.20
CA GLU A 89 -5.54 -31.72 10.06
C GLU A 89 -5.45 -31.41 8.57
N ASP A 90 -6.61 -31.23 7.94
CA ASP A 90 -6.74 -30.58 6.63
C ASP A 90 -6.46 -29.07 6.78
N GLY A 91 -5.27 -28.75 7.29
CA GLY A 91 -4.59 -27.52 6.89
C GLY A 91 -4.33 -27.62 5.39
N PRO A 92 -4.62 -26.56 4.61
CA PRO A 92 -4.42 -26.60 3.16
C PRO A 92 -2.95 -26.89 2.87
N LYS A 93 -2.69 -28.01 2.18
CA LYS A 93 -1.33 -28.37 1.74
C LYS A 93 -0.89 -27.38 0.67
N VAL A 94 -0.29 -26.28 1.12
CA VAL A 94 0.36 -25.28 0.27
C VAL A 94 1.43 -26.01 -0.54
N ALA A 95 1.18 -26.21 -1.82
CA ALA A 95 2.22 -26.60 -2.74
C ALA A 95 3.27 -25.48 -2.75
N PRO A 96 4.58 -25.78 -2.62
CA PRO A 96 5.60 -24.78 -2.88
C PRO A 96 5.40 -24.22 -4.29
N LEU A 97 5.69 -22.94 -4.44
CA LEU A 97 5.45 -22.20 -5.67
C LEU A 97 6.21 -22.84 -6.83
N PRO A 98 5.84 -22.58 -8.10
CA PRO A 98 6.79 -22.64 -9.21
C PRO A 98 7.87 -21.57 -8.98
N VAL A 99 8.85 -21.88 -8.12
CA VAL A 99 10.02 -21.04 -7.86
C VAL A 99 10.89 -21.06 -9.11
N GLN A 100 10.81 -20.01 -9.93
CA GLN A 100 11.66 -19.92 -11.11
C GLN A 100 11.97 -18.49 -11.58
N PHE A 101 12.86 -17.82 -10.84
CA PHE A 101 13.65 -16.70 -11.39
C PHE A 101 15.15 -17.03 -11.56
N GLN A 102 15.52 -18.31 -11.40
CA GLN A 102 16.48 -18.92 -12.34
C GLN A 102 15.69 -19.58 -13.49
N GLY A 103 15.03 -18.76 -14.29
CA GLY A 103 14.86 -19.11 -15.71
C GLY A 103 16.25 -19.26 -16.34
N PRO A 104 16.44 -20.12 -17.36
CA PRO A 104 17.76 -20.41 -17.90
C PRO A 104 18.38 -19.17 -18.57
N ASP A 105 19.19 -18.46 -17.79
CA ASP A 105 19.99 -17.29 -18.17
C ASP A 105 20.84 -17.57 -19.43
N ALA A 106 21.28 -18.83 -19.60
CA ALA A 106 21.97 -19.32 -20.79
C ALA A 106 21.09 -19.41 -22.06
N GLU A 107 19.78 -19.65 -21.96
CA GLU A 107 18.85 -19.71 -23.10
C GLU A 107 18.33 -18.31 -23.44
N ALA A 108 18.01 -17.49 -22.43
CA ALA A 108 17.68 -16.07 -22.62
C ALA A 108 18.81 -15.31 -23.34
N LYS A 109 20.08 -15.67 -23.09
CA LYS A 109 21.25 -15.10 -23.79
C LYS A 109 21.46 -15.61 -25.22
N GLN A 110 20.80 -16.69 -25.65
CA GLN A 110 20.92 -17.24 -27.01
C GLN A 110 20.00 -16.59 -28.06
N LEU A 111 19.00 -15.81 -27.63
CA LEU A 111 18.11 -15.06 -28.52
C LEU A 111 18.86 -13.93 -29.25
N GLN A 112 19.44 -14.27 -30.40
CA GLN A 112 20.06 -13.34 -31.35
C GLN A 112 19.00 -12.42 -31.97
N VAL A 113 19.21 -11.11 -31.86
CA VAL A 113 18.30 -10.10 -32.42
C VAL A 113 18.59 -9.91 -33.91
N ASP A 114 17.61 -10.25 -34.74
CA ASP A 114 17.67 -10.11 -36.20
C ASP A 114 17.16 -8.73 -36.62
N ALA A 115 18.08 -7.84 -37.02
CA ALA A 115 17.77 -6.46 -37.38
C ALA A 115 16.89 -6.35 -38.66
N GLU A 116 16.97 -7.30 -39.59
CA GLU A 116 16.11 -7.30 -40.77
C GLU A 116 14.68 -7.70 -40.39
N LYS A 117 14.50 -8.68 -39.50
CA LYS A 117 13.18 -9.02 -38.94
C LYS A 117 12.59 -7.87 -38.11
N LEU A 118 13.39 -7.17 -37.29
CA LEU A 118 12.90 -6.01 -36.54
C LEU A 118 12.33 -4.96 -37.50
N LEU A 119 13.09 -4.59 -38.53
CA LEU A 119 12.67 -3.62 -39.54
C LEU A 119 11.44 -4.09 -40.32
N ALA A 120 11.39 -5.35 -40.72
CA ALA A 120 10.26 -5.94 -41.45
C ALA A 120 8.95 -5.97 -40.64
N HIS A 121 9.03 -6.04 -39.31
CA HIS A 121 7.90 -5.93 -38.40
C HIS A 121 7.66 -4.52 -37.84
N GLY A 122 8.41 -3.51 -38.32
CA GLY A 122 8.26 -2.11 -37.90
C GLY A 122 8.79 -1.82 -36.48
N ILE A 123 9.55 -2.74 -35.90
CA ILE A 123 10.15 -2.61 -34.57
C ILE A 123 11.41 -1.75 -34.67
N ARG A 124 11.42 -0.67 -33.91
CA ARG A 124 12.53 0.30 -33.79
C ARG A 124 13.40 -0.10 -32.61
N THR A 125 14.68 0.25 -32.67
CA THR A 125 15.64 0.00 -31.58
C THR A 125 16.32 1.29 -31.17
N ILE A 126 16.40 1.54 -29.86
CA ILE A 126 17.17 2.61 -29.23
C ILE A 126 18.19 1.97 -28.28
N ALA A 127 19.43 2.45 -28.29
CA ALA A 127 20.48 1.92 -27.43
C ALA A 127 21.10 3.04 -26.59
N GLY A 128 21.01 2.89 -25.26
CA GLY A 128 21.78 3.64 -24.26
C GLY A 128 22.84 2.74 -23.62
N LYS A 129 23.41 3.16 -22.48
CA LYS A 129 24.47 2.41 -21.81
C LYS A 129 23.90 1.18 -21.08
N ARG A 130 22.86 1.37 -20.26
CA ARG A 130 22.19 0.33 -19.46
C ARG A 130 20.95 -0.28 -20.11
N LEU A 131 20.44 0.30 -21.19
CA LEU A 131 19.21 -0.15 -21.83
C LEU A 131 19.35 -0.25 -23.35
N ILE A 132 18.96 -1.39 -23.92
CA ILE A 132 18.52 -1.49 -25.32
C ILE A 132 16.99 -1.63 -25.30
N LEU A 133 16.30 -0.68 -25.94
CA LEU A 133 14.86 -0.63 -26.04
C LEU A 133 14.41 -1.01 -27.45
N HIS A 134 13.58 -2.05 -27.57
CA HIS A 134 12.86 -2.41 -28.79
C HIS A 134 11.39 -2.00 -28.66
N THR A 135 10.84 -1.28 -29.65
CA THR A 135 9.42 -0.88 -29.65
C THR A 135 8.82 -0.79 -31.05
N ASP A 136 7.58 -1.26 -31.23
CA ASP A 136 6.82 -1.06 -32.47
C ASP A 136 6.10 0.30 -32.54
N ILE A 137 6.13 1.07 -31.45
CA ILE A 137 5.54 2.41 -31.30
C ILE A 137 6.40 3.46 -32.04
N PRO A 138 5.80 4.47 -32.70
CA PRO A 138 6.54 5.62 -33.24
C PRO A 138 7.34 6.36 -32.17
N LEU A 139 8.59 6.75 -32.47
CA LEU A 139 9.47 7.37 -31.47
C LEU A 139 9.19 8.87 -31.28
N ASP A 140 8.39 9.17 -30.26
CA ASP A 140 8.30 10.47 -29.57
C ASP A 140 9.57 10.78 -28.76
N ASP A 141 9.58 11.89 -28.02
CA ASP A 141 10.71 12.29 -27.16
C ASP A 141 10.74 11.50 -25.83
N GLU A 142 9.61 10.97 -25.37
CA GLU A 142 9.50 10.14 -24.16
C GLU A 142 10.28 8.84 -24.34
N LEU A 143 9.94 8.07 -25.38
CA LEU A 143 10.59 6.80 -25.72
C LEU A 143 12.08 6.98 -25.97
N ARG A 144 12.50 8.13 -26.52
CA ARG A 144 13.91 8.50 -26.72
C ARG A 144 14.63 8.79 -25.41
N SER A 145 13.93 9.31 -24.39
CA SER A 145 14.50 9.57 -23.06
C SER A 145 14.68 8.31 -22.22
N LEU A 146 13.88 7.25 -22.46
CA LEU A 146 13.87 6.04 -21.62
C LEU A 146 15.25 5.39 -21.37
N PRO A 147 16.20 5.32 -22.33
CA PRO A 147 17.54 4.81 -22.04
C PRO A 147 18.35 5.71 -21.09
N GLU A 148 18.20 7.04 -21.17
CA GLU A 148 18.84 7.98 -20.24
C GLU A 148 18.18 7.95 -18.85
N VAL A 149 16.84 7.82 -18.80
CA VAL A 149 16.09 7.55 -17.56
C VAL A 149 16.63 6.29 -16.89
N PHE A 150 16.81 5.21 -17.64
CA PHE A 150 17.30 3.93 -17.11
C PHE A 150 18.78 3.99 -16.68
N ASP A 151 19.62 4.79 -17.35
CA ASP A 151 20.99 5.07 -16.92
C ASP A 151 21.02 5.82 -15.56
N LYS A 152 20.14 6.82 -15.36
CA LYS A 152 19.97 7.53 -14.07
C LYS A 152 19.38 6.63 -12.98
N ALA A 153 18.41 5.79 -13.34
CA ALA A 153 17.79 4.83 -12.44
C ALA A 153 18.80 3.80 -11.95
N THR A 154 19.64 3.26 -12.84
CA THR A 154 20.70 2.32 -12.47
C THR A 154 21.65 2.92 -11.44
N THR A 155 21.93 4.23 -11.51
CA THR A 155 22.75 4.91 -10.50
C THR A 155 22.07 4.89 -9.13
N GLN A 156 20.78 5.24 -9.08
CA GLN A 156 20.00 5.20 -7.83
C GLN A 156 19.76 3.77 -7.31
N PHE A 157 19.66 2.76 -8.18
CA PHE A 157 19.67 1.35 -7.77
C PHE A 157 21.02 0.98 -7.12
N CYS A 158 22.14 1.41 -7.70
CA CYS A 158 23.47 1.18 -7.13
C CYS A 158 23.62 1.84 -5.75
N ASP A 159 23.16 3.09 -5.61
CA ASP A 159 23.20 3.84 -4.35
C ASP A 159 22.27 3.25 -3.27
N TYR A 160 21.09 2.76 -3.65
CA TYR A 160 20.13 2.14 -2.71
C TYR A 160 20.57 0.74 -2.25
N PHE A 161 21.12 -0.07 -3.17
CA PHE A 161 21.48 -1.47 -2.92
C PHE A 161 22.96 -1.70 -2.52
N ASP A 162 23.73 -0.62 -2.29
CA ASP A 162 25.19 -0.64 -2.04
C ASP A 162 26.00 -1.46 -3.09
N VAL A 163 25.62 -1.31 -4.35
CA VAL A 163 26.29 -1.99 -5.48
C VAL A 163 27.22 -1.01 -6.19
N GLU A 164 28.53 -1.13 -5.97
CA GLU A 164 29.54 -0.34 -6.67
C GLU A 164 29.28 -0.20 -8.18
N LEU A 165 29.28 1.03 -8.70
CA LEU A 165 29.02 1.35 -10.12
C LEU A 165 29.94 0.62 -11.13
N GLN A 166 31.07 0.06 -10.67
CA GLN A 166 31.96 -0.78 -11.48
C GLN A 166 31.43 -2.21 -11.65
N LYS A 167 30.71 -2.78 -10.66
CA LYS A 167 30.10 -4.13 -10.76
C LYS A 167 28.99 -4.18 -11.80
N VAL A 168 28.31 -3.05 -12.02
CA VAL A 168 27.31 -2.90 -13.09
C VAL A 168 27.92 -2.48 -14.44
N ALA A 169 29.25 -2.33 -14.57
CA ALA A 169 29.91 -1.74 -15.75
C ALA A 169 29.42 -2.32 -17.08
N ASP A 170 29.39 -3.65 -17.19
CA ASP A 170 28.97 -4.42 -18.39
C ASP A 170 27.51 -4.93 -18.31
N TRP A 171 26.74 -4.52 -17.29
CA TRP A 171 25.32 -4.86 -17.21
C TRP A 171 24.50 -3.95 -18.12
N GLN A 172 23.59 -4.57 -18.88
CA GLN A 172 22.69 -3.90 -19.81
C GLN A 172 21.42 -4.73 -19.96
N VAL A 173 20.26 -4.09 -19.84
CA VAL A 173 18.93 -4.69 -19.96
C VAL A 173 18.40 -4.53 -21.38
N ARG A 174 17.62 -5.50 -21.85
CA ARG A 174 16.92 -5.49 -23.14
C ARG A 174 15.42 -5.37 -22.89
N ALA A 175 14.89 -4.16 -23.05
CA ALA A 175 13.46 -3.90 -22.92
C ALA A 175 12.73 -4.10 -24.24
N CYS A 176 11.53 -4.68 -24.17
CA CYS A 176 10.54 -4.67 -25.24
C CYS A 176 9.33 -3.86 -24.75
N VAL A 177 9.04 -2.71 -25.35
CA VAL A 177 7.80 -1.93 -25.10
C VAL A 177 6.86 -2.14 -26.28
N ILE A 178 5.75 -2.84 -26.02
CA ILE A 178 4.98 -3.60 -26.99
C ILE A 178 3.56 -3.04 -27.09
N GLN A 179 3.21 -2.47 -28.24
CA GLN A 179 1.80 -2.17 -28.57
C GLN A 179 1.13 -3.39 -29.23
N ASP A 180 1.86 -4.15 -30.04
CA ASP A 180 1.37 -5.35 -30.73
C ASP A 180 2.29 -6.55 -30.48
N LEU A 181 1.79 -7.51 -29.71
CA LEU A 181 2.52 -8.70 -29.28
C LEU A 181 2.91 -9.60 -30.46
N GLU A 182 2.07 -9.70 -31.49
CA GLU A 182 2.32 -10.60 -32.64
C GLU A 182 3.55 -10.15 -33.45
N LYS A 183 3.86 -8.85 -33.47
CA LYS A 183 5.09 -8.34 -34.10
C LYS A 183 6.34 -8.86 -33.38
N PHE A 184 6.33 -8.86 -32.05
CA PHE A 184 7.46 -9.32 -31.24
C PHE A 184 7.62 -10.84 -31.27
N GLU A 185 6.52 -11.59 -31.33
CA GLU A 185 6.54 -13.04 -31.58
C GLU A 185 7.15 -13.35 -32.95
N ARG A 186 6.66 -12.72 -34.03
CA ARG A 186 7.14 -12.96 -35.41
C ARG A 186 8.58 -12.49 -35.63
N ALA A 187 9.00 -11.41 -34.97
CA ALA A 187 10.38 -10.94 -34.95
C ALA A 187 11.33 -11.84 -34.15
N GLY A 188 10.81 -12.78 -33.34
CA GLY A 188 11.62 -13.65 -32.49
C GLY A 188 12.21 -12.93 -31.26
N LEU A 189 11.57 -11.89 -30.76
CA LEU A 189 11.99 -11.19 -29.54
C LEU A 189 11.45 -11.84 -28.25
N LEU A 190 10.33 -12.56 -28.32
CA LEU A 190 9.74 -13.25 -27.17
C LEU A 190 10.31 -14.69 -27.02
N PRO A 191 10.91 -15.04 -25.86
CA PRO A 191 11.32 -16.42 -25.56
C PRO A 191 10.13 -17.37 -25.48
N GLN A 192 10.29 -18.63 -25.90
CA GLN A 192 9.26 -19.68 -25.69
C GLN A 192 9.01 -20.00 -24.20
N VAL A 193 9.98 -19.68 -23.33
CA VAL A 193 9.89 -19.82 -21.87
C VAL A 193 9.22 -18.62 -21.17
N LEU A 194 8.86 -17.56 -21.91
CA LEU A 194 8.21 -16.37 -21.34
C LEU A 194 6.76 -16.70 -20.95
N PRO A 195 6.36 -16.57 -19.67
CA PRO A 195 4.97 -16.78 -19.26
C PRO A 195 4.01 -15.76 -19.88
N LYS A 196 2.71 -16.05 -19.85
CA LYS A 196 1.69 -15.03 -20.17
C LYS A 196 1.65 -13.99 -19.06
N PHE A 197 1.98 -12.74 -19.39
CA PHE A 197 1.98 -11.61 -18.47
C PHE A 197 0.86 -10.62 -18.77
N GLN A 198 0.41 -9.86 -17.77
CA GLN A 198 -0.65 -8.85 -17.94
C GLN A 198 -0.10 -7.50 -18.40
N HIS A 199 0.84 -6.92 -17.64
CA HIS A 199 1.39 -5.58 -17.90
C HIS A 199 2.89 -5.64 -18.26
N GLY A 200 3.73 -6.10 -17.33
CA GLY A 200 5.16 -6.37 -17.56
C GLY A 200 5.60 -7.76 -17.12
N TYR A 201 6.84 -8.14 -17.44
CA TYR A 201 7.55 -9.31 -16.90
C TYR A 201 9.08 -9.22 -17.10
N ALA A 202 9.84 -9.56 -16.05
CA ALA A 202 11.30 -9.65 -16.07
C ALA A 202 11.81 -11.09 -16.17
N LEU A 203 12.74 -11.34 -17.11
CA LEU A 203 13.43 -12.61 -17.33
C LEU A 203 14.94 -12.36 -17.47
N GLY A 204 15.63 -12.24 -16.33
CA GLY A 204 17.08 -12.00 -16.30
C GLY A 204 17.45 -10.62 -16.85
N ASP A 205 18.27 -10.56 -17.91
CA ASP A 205 18.64 -9.30 -18.59
C ASP A 205 17.56 -8.80 -19.58
N ARG A 206 16.41 -9.46 -19.68
CA ARG A 206 15.31 -9.10 -20.59
C ARG A 206 14.06 -8.69 -19.82
N ILE A 207 13.43 -7.59 -20.22
CA ILE A 207 12.17 -7.13 -19.65
C ILE A 207 11.15 -6.87 -20.76
N PHE A 208 9.91 -7.29 -20.53
CA PHE A 208 8.82 -7.22 -21.51
C PHE A 208 7.71 -6.38 -20.92
N LEU A 209 7.21 -5.41 -21.69
CA LEU A 209 6.24 -4.42 -21.24
C LEU A 209 5.19 -4.25 -22.33
N LYS A 210 3.90 -4.32 -21.98
CA LYS A 210 2.85 -3.82 -22.86
C LYS A 210 2.72 -2.32 -22.72
N GLU A 211 2.30 -1.67 -23.79
CA GLU A 211 2.07 -0.23 -23.80
C GLU A 211 0.97 0.19 -22.80
N GLN A 212 1.14 1.36 -22.19
CA GLN A 212 0.33 1.85 -21.07
C GLN A 212 -0.40 3.17 -21.40
N PRO A 213 -1.51 3.49 -20.69
CA PRO A 213 -2.30 4.69 -20.98
C PRO A 213 -1.64 6.03 -20.58
N SER A 214 -0.47 6.02 -19.95
CA SER A 214 0.31 7.23 -19.65
C SER A 214 1.82 6.98 -19.79
N GLU A 215 2.53 8.05 -20.15
CA GLU A 215 4.00 8.09 -20.15
C GLU A 215 4.58 7.73 -18.77
N TYR A 216 3.98 8.27 -17.70
CA TYR A 216 4.37 7.93 -16.33
C TYR A 216 4.28 6.41 -16.09
N TYR A 217 3.17 5.76 -16.45
CA TYR A 217 2.98 4.35 -16.14
C TYR A 217 3.81 3.44 -17.06
N ARG A 218 4.06 3.85 -18.32
CA ARG A 218 5.04 3.22 -19.21
C ARG A 218 6.45 3.22 -18.58
N ARG A 219 6.88 4.39 -18.09
CA ARG A 219 8.18 4.57 -17.42
C ARG A 219 8.26 3.88 -16.07
N HIS A 220 7.19 3.91 -15.29
CA HIS A 220 7.07 3.20 -14.02
C HIS A 220 7.24 1.69 -14.22
N LEU A 221 6.55 1.07 -15.18
CA LEU A 221 6.77 -0.35 -15.47
C LEU A 221 8.21 -0.63 -15.96
N LEU A 222 8.83 0.26 -16.74
CA LEU A 222 10.25 0.10 -17.14
C LEU A 222 11.20 0.08 -15.94
N LEU A 223 10.94 0.92 -14.93
CA LEU A 223 11.71 0.97 -13.69
C LEU A 223 11.41 -0.20 -12.76
N HIS A 224 10.15 -0.67 -12.73
CA HIS A 224 9.70 -1.82 -11.94
C HIS A 224 10.36 -3.11 -12.43
N GLU A 225 10.19 -3.46 -13.71
CA GLU A 225 10.86 -4.63 -14.31
C GLU A 225 12.39 -4.48 -14.33
N GLY A 226 12.88 -3.24 -14.45
CA GLY A 226 14.29 -2.90 -14.30
C GLY A 226 14.85 -3.21 -12.91
N THR A 227 14.05 -2.98 -11.87
CA THR A 227 14.38 -3.31 -10.47
C THR A 227 14.42 -4.82 -10.27
N HIS A 228 13.42 -5.57 -10.78
CA HIS A 228 13.45 -7.04 -10.80
C HIS A 228 14.72 -7.55 -11.49
N SER A 229 15.04 -7.03 -12.69
CA SER A 229 16.25 -7.39 -13.45
C SER A 229 17.54 -7.10 -12.69
N PHE A 230 17.61 -5.98 -11.95
CA PHE A 230 18.75 -5.63 -11.10
C PHE A 230 18.90 -6.58 -9.91
N MET A 231 17.81 -6.80 -9.16
CA MET A 231 17.80 -7.67 -7.97
C MET A 231 18.22 -9.10 -8.34
N LEU A 232 17.58 -9.69 -9.36
CA LEU A 232 17.92 -11.02 -9.86
C LEU A 232 19.39 -11.12 -10.32
N ARG A 233 19.94 -10.06 -10.92
CA ARG A 233 21.33 -10.06 -11.43
C ARG A 233 22.38 -10.04 -10.31
N PHE A 234 22.15 -9.29 -9.23
CA PHE A 234 23.16 -8.99 -8.21
C PHE A 234 22.93 -9.70 -6.87
N PHE A 235 21.69 -10.03 -6.53
CA PHE A 235 21.32 -10.72 -5.28
C PHE A 235 20.88 -12.19 -5.49
N GLN A 236 20.89 -12.68 -6.73
CA GLN A 236 20.51 -14.04 -7.13
C GLN A 236 19.03 -14.41 -6.86
N GLY A 237 18.22 -13.40 -6.54
CA GLY A 237 16.80 -13.48 -6.19
C GLY A 237 16.26 -12.07 -5.98
N ALA A 238 14.99 -11.96 -5.59
CA ALA A 238 14.35 -10.68 -5.29
C ALA A 238 13.45 -10.75 -4.03
N GLY A 239 13.67 -11.73 -3.15
CA GLY A 239 12.85 -12.01 -1.98
C GLY A 239 11.53 -12.76 -2.29
N PRO A 240 10.67 -12.96 -1.29
CA PRO A 240 9.30 -13.46 -1.48
C PRO A 240 8.41 -12.42 -2.18
N PRO A 241 7.22 -12.81 -2.71
CA PRO A 241 6.43 -11.95 -3.59
C PRO A 241 6.13 -10.53 -3.08
N TRP A 242 5.83 -10.37 -1.78
CA TRP A 242 5.58 -9.05 -1.21
C TRP A 242 6.80 -8.12 -1.23
N TYR A 243 8.00 -8.69 -1.02
CA TYR A 243 9.24 -7.93 -1.01
C TYR A 243 9.69 -7.64 -2.44
N MET A 244 9.60 -8.64 -3.33
CA MET A 244 9.90 -8.52 -4.75
C MET A 244 9.07 -7.40 -5.40
N GLU A 245 7.74 -7.49 -5.34
CA GLU A 245 6.86 -6.50 -5.96
C GLU A 245 6.87 -5.17 -5.19
N GLY A 246 7.00 -5.21 -3.85
CA GLY A 246 7.11 -4.02 -3.02
C GLY A 246 8.37 -3.20 -3.34
N MET A 247 9.53 -3.85 -3.49
CA MET A 247 10.79 -3.20 -3.87
C MET A 247 10.74 -2.64 -5.30
N ALA A 248 10.14 -3.37 -6.24
CA ALA A 248 10.01 -2.91 -7.62
C ALA A 248 9.04 -1.73 -7.76
N GLU A 249 7.92 -1.71 -7.03
CA GLU A 249 7.04 -0.55 -6.93
C GLU A 249 7.71 0.64 -6.21
N LEU A 250 8.43 0.39 -5.11
CA LEU A 250 9.15 1.40 -4.33
C LEU A 250 10.16 2.17 -5.19
N LEU A 251 10.99 1.45 -5.95
CA LEU A 251 12.02 2.04 -6.80
C LEU A 251 11.49 2.47 -8.18
N ALA A 252 10.28 2.08 -8.57
CA ALA A 252 9.59 2.62 -9.75
C ALA A 252 8.75 3.89 -9.48
N THR A 253 8.38 4.15 -8.22
CA THR A 253 7.66 5.38 -7.84
C THR A 253 8.64 6.55 -7.91
N HIS A 254 8.40 7.50 -8.82
CA HIS A 254 9.42 8.47 -9.23
C HIS A 254 8.87 9.87 -9.55
N HIS A 255 9.78 10.84 -9.63
CA HIS A 255 9.58 12.14 -10.27
C HIS A 255 10.59 12.32 -11.41
N TRP A 256 10.16 12.90 -12.54
CA TRP A 256 10.97 13.13 -13.74
C TRP A 256 10.59 14.47 -14.40
N ASP A 257 11.53 15.42 -14.44
CA ASP A 257 11.35 16.77 -15.03
C ASP A 257 11.95 16.92 -16.44
N GLY A 258 12.41 15.81 -17.05
CA GLY A 258 13.14 15.81 -18.32
C GLY A 258 14.67 15.86 -18.18
N ALA A 259 15.21 16.15 -16.99
CA ALA A 259 16.66 16.18 -16.74
C ALA A 259 17.09 15.40 -15.49
N LYS A 260 16.33 15.49 -14.39
CA LYS A 260 16.55 14.84 -13.10
C LYS A 260 15.47 13.78 -12.86
N LEU A 261 15.92 12.53 -12.66
CA LEU A 261 15.09 11.43 -12.16
C LEU A 261 15.33 11.31 -10.66
N THR A 262 14.25 11.27 -9.88
CA THR A 262 14.30 10.93 -8.44
C THR A 262 13.40 9.72 -8.22
N LEU A 263 13.98 8.59 -7.80
CA LEU A 263 13.24 7.37 -7.44
C LEU A 263 12.81 7.41 -5.96
N ASN A 264 11.99 6.45 -5.54
CA ASN A 264 11.50 6.31 -4.17
C ASN A 264 10.80 7.60 -3.65
N THR A 265 10.07 8.30 -4.53
CA THR A 265 9.22 9.41 -4.11
C THR A 265 8.01 8.90 -3.33
N PHE A 266 7.44 9.74 -2.46
CA PHE A 266 6.05 9.58 -2.02
C PHE A 266 5.25 10.64 -2.79
N PRO A 267 4.30 10.29 -3.66
CA PRO A 267 3.61 11.28 -4.48
C PRO A 267 2.74 12.20 -3.62
N ALA A 268 2.88 13.51 -3.83
CA ALA A 268 2.12 14.57 -3.16
C ALA A 268 0.69 14.68 -3.71
N ASP A 269 0.47 14.33 -4.98
CA ASP A 269 -0.87 14.22 -5.56
C ASP A 269 -0.99 13.06 -6.58
N LYS A 270 -2.22 12.58 -6.79
CA LYS A 270 -2.56 11.52 -7.75
C LYS A 270 -2.16 11.86 -9.19
N ASN A 271 -2.13 13.14 -9.57
CA ASN A 271 -1.87 13.57 -10.95
C ASN A 271 -0.38 13.55 -11.29
N GLU A 272 0.51 13.47 -10.30
CA GLU A 272 1.95 13.21 -10.50
C GLU A 272 2.22 11.79 -11.00
N VAL A 273 1.32 10.85 -10.63
CA VAL A 273 1.46 9.40 -10.83
C VAL A 273 0.24 8.80 -11.57
N PRO A 274 -0.13 9.31 -12.76
CA PRO A 274 -1.38 8.96 -13.43
C PRO A 274 -1.42 7.48 -13.81
N PHE A 275 -2.55 6.82 -13.49
CA PHE A 275 -2.85 5.39 -13.60
C PHE A 275 -2.12 4.43 -12.63
N TRP A 276 -1.27 4.93 -11.73
CA TRP A 276 -0.56 4.07 -10.76
C TRP A 276 -1.44 3.66 -9.56
N GLY A 277 -2.09 4.62 -8.90
CA GLY A 277 -3.23 4.37 -8.00
C GLY A 277 -3.02 3.52 -6.74
N ARG A 278 -1.79 3.16 -6.36
CA ARG A 278 -1.53 2.25 -5.22
C ARG A 278 -2.04 2.78 -3.87
N VAL A 279 -1.91 4.08 -3.64
CA VAL A 279 -2.54 4.78 -2.49
C VAL A 279 -4.06 4.61 -2.47
N LYS A 280 -4.73 4.63 -3.64
CA LYS A 280 -6.18 4.43 -3.72
C LYS A 280 -6.57 2.99 -3.35
N ILE A 281 -5.80 1.99 -3.77
CA ILE A 281 -6.05 0.57 -3.43
C ILE A 281 -6.14 0.39 -1.90
N VAL A 282 -5.13 0.89 -1.17
CA VAL A 282 -5.08 0.76 0.30
C VAL A 282 -6.22 1.52 0.96
N LYS A 283 -6.48 2.78 0.56
CA LYS A 283 -7.61 3.58 1.08
C LYS A 283 -8.97 2.93 0.82
N ASP A 284 -9.19 2.37 -0.37
CA ASP A 284 -10.45 1.70 -0.75
C ASP A 284 -10.66 0.40 0.06
N ASP A 285 -9.62 -0.44 0.22
CA ASP A 285 -9.71 -1.65 1.03
C ASP A 285 -9.94 -1.32 2.52
N VAL A 286 -9.25 -0.32 3.07
CA VAL A 286 -9.46 0.16 4.45
C VAL A 286 -10.89 0.66 4.64
N ALA A 287 -11.40 1.52 3.75
CA ALA A 287 -12.78 2.01 3.79
C ALA A 287 -13.82 0.88 3.62
N ALA A 288 -13.48 -0.18 2.89
CA ALA A 288 -14.29 -1.39 2.73
C ALA A 288 -14.14 -2.41 3.88
N GLN A 289 -13.42 -2.07 4.96
CA GLN A 289 -13.12 -2.94 6.11
C GLN A 289 -12.33 -4.23 5.74
N LYS A 290 -11.44 -4.12 4.75
CA LYS A 290 -10.51 -5.16 4.25
C LYS A 290 -9.02 -4.77 4.45
N GLY A 291 -8.76 -3.72 5.21
CA GLY A 291 -7.42 -3.28 5.57
C GLY A 291 -6.62 -4.41 6.22
N LYS A 292 -5.34 -4.52 5.88
CA LYS A 292 -4.49 -5.67 6.23
C LYS A 292 -3.47 -5.31 7.29
N MET A 293 -3.17 -6.25 8.18
CA MET A 293 -1.96 -6.22 8.99
C MET A 293 -0.74 -6.54 8.10
N ILE A 294 0.43 -6.02 8.48
CA ILE A 294 1.66 -6.20 7.70
C ILE A 294 2.05 -7.67 7.57
N GLU A 295 1.74 -8.52 8.56
CA GLU A 295 1.90 -9.97 8.46
C GLU A 295 1.11 -10.61 7.33
N GLU A 296 -0.09 -10.11 7.00
CA GLU A 296 -0.93 -10.65 5.92
C GLU A 296 -0.35 -10.32 4.55
N VAL A 297 0.27 -9.13 4.42
CA VAL A 297 1.03 -8.73 3.22
C VAL A 297 2.28 -9.60 3.11
N MET A 298 3.03 -9.80 4.21
CA MET A 298 4.23 -10.63 4.25
C MET A 298 4.00 -12.13 3.95
N GLN A 299 2.74 -12.57 3.93
CA GLN A 299 2.30 -13.94 3.62
C GLN A 299 1.81 -14.13 2.16
N TYR A 300 1.91 -13.12 1.30
CA TYR A 300 1.53 -13.22 -0.11
C TYR A 300 2.30 -14.33 -0.86
N GLY A 301 1.58 -15.41 -1.21
CA GLY A 301 2.09 -16.51 -2.05
C GLY A 301 2.12 -16.17 -3.55
N SER A 302 2.53 -17.12 -4.40
CA SER A 302 2.76 -16.90 -5.85
C SER A 302 1.67 -16.11 -6.55
N ASN A 303 0.41 -16.41 -6.25
CA ASN A 303 -0.73 -15.90 -7.00
C ASN A 303 -1.02 -14.40 -6.73
N ALA A 304 -0.24 -13.74 -5.88
CA ALA A 304 -0.30 -12.30 -5.64
C ALA A 304 -0.12 -11.49 -6.95
N HIS A 305 0.77 -11.91 -7.86
CA HIS A 305 0.97 -11.24 -9.16
C HIS A 305 -0.26 -11.26 -10.09
N LEU A 306 -1.31 -12.03 -9.74
CA LEU A 306 -2.58 -12.07 -10.48
C LEU A 306 -3.62 -11.06 -9.94
N ASN A 307 -3.29 -10.32 -8.88
CA ASN A 307 -4.18 -9.41 -8.17
C ASN A 307 -3.53 -8.02 -8.05
N VAL A 308 -4.18 -6.99 -8.58
CA VAL A 308 -3.61 -5.62 -8.61
C VAL A 308 -3.52 -5.02 -7.19
N GLU A 309 -4.47 -5.38 -6.32
CA GLU A 309 -4.48 -4.97 -4.93
C GLU A 309 -3.23 -5.44 -4.16
N ALA A 310 -2.67 -6.60 -4.51
CA ALA A 310 -1.44 -7.11 -3.92
C ALA A 310 -0.23 -6.18 -4.15
N TYR A 311 -0.13 -5.56 -5.32
CA TYR A 311 0.92 -4.56 -5.62
C TYR A 311 0.77 -3.33 -4.72
N GLY A 312 -0.46 -2.84 -4.51
CA GLY A 312 -0.71 -1.67 -3.65
C GLY A 312 -0.33 -1.90 -2.19
N TRP A 313 -0.68 -3.06 -1.64
CA TRP A 313 -0.29 -3.45 -0.29
C TRP A 313 1.20 -3.77 -0.14
N SER A 314 1.83 -4.38 -1.16
CA SER A 314 3.27 -4.69 -1.17
C SER A 314 4.12 -3.41 -1.24
N TRP A 315 3.74 -2.47 -2.12
CA TRP A 315 4.31 -1.13 -2.17
C TRP A 315 4.20 -0.44 -0.80
N ALA A 316 3.01 -0.46 -0.18
CA ALA A 316 2.80 0.18 1.12
C ALA A 316 3.73 -0.40 2.19
N ALA A 317 3.87 -1.73 2.28
CA ALA A 317 4.76 -2.38 3.23
C ALA A 317 6.24 -2.01 3.01
N ALA A 318 6.72 -2.06 1.76
CA ALA A 318 8.09 -1.66 1.43
C ALA A 318 8.33 -0.16 1.69
N LYS A 319 7.37 0.71 1.34
CA LYS A 319 7.44 2.16 1.52
C LYS A 319 7.48 2.57 2.98
N PHE A 320 6.64 1.96 3.80
CA PHE A 320 6.61 2.16 5.25
C PHE A 320 7.93 1.74 5.90
N LEU A 321 8.37 0.51 5.67
CA LEU A 321 9.60 -0.01 6.28
C LEU A 321 10.86 0.70 5.77
N ASP A 322 10.88 1.17 4.51
CA ASP A 322 12.00 1.93 3.97
C ASP A 322 12.06 3.39 4.46
N GLN A 323 10.93 4.08 4.62
CA GLN A 323 10.95 5.50 4.98
C GLN A 323 10.80 5.78 6.48
N HIS A 324 10.38 4.80 7.29
CA HIS A 324 10.31 4.97 8.73
C HIS A 324 11.71 5.06 9.36
N PRO A 325 12.04 6.13 10.12
CA PRO A 325 13.41 6.42 10.55
C PRO A 325 14.00 5.35 11.48
N GLN A 326 13.17 4.60 12.22
CA GLN A 326 13.62 3.49 13.06
C GLN A 326 13.78 2.18 12.27
N PHE A 327 12.89 1.91 11.31
CA PHE A 327 12.80 0.59 10.67
C PHE A 327 13.70 0.47 9.42
N GLN A 328 13.99 1.59 8.75
CA GLN A 328 14.79 1.66 7.52
C GLN A 328 16.09 0.87 7.58
N ALA A 329 16.85 0.97 8.68
CA ALA A 329 18.17 0.36 8.80
C ALA A 329 18.10 -1.18 8.78
N ILE A 330 17.09 -1.76 9.43
CA ILE A 330 16.84 -3.21 9.44
C ILE A 330 16.29 -3.64 8.07
N PHE A 331 15.28 -2.94 7.55
CA PHE A 331 14.65 -3.26 6.26
C PHE A 331 15.65 -3.25 5.09
N ARG A 332 16.48 -2.21 4.98
CA ARG A 332 17.48 -2.10 3.91
C ARG A 332 18.56 -3.17 4.03
N LYS A 333 19.07 -3.42 5.24
CA LYS A 333 20.08 -4.46 5.43
C LYS A 333 19.58 -5.85 5.04
N HIS A 334 18.28 -6.14 5.22
CA HIS A 334 17.71 -7.44 4.88
C HIS A 334 17.77 -7.81 3.39
N ILE A 335 18.16 -6.88 2.51
CA ILE A 335 18.52 -7.18 1.10
C ILE A 335 19.64 -8.25 1.00
N GLU A 336 20.50 -8.37 2.01
CA GLU A 336 21.51 -9.45 2.12
C GLU A 336 20.88 -10.86 1.97
N HIS A 337 19.59 -11.01 2.29
CA HIS A 337 18.84 -12.26 2.22
C HIS A 337 17.93 -12.39 0.99
N ALA A 338 17.92 -11.44 0.05
CA ALA A 338 16.98 -11.42 -1.09
C ALA A 338 17.13 -12.59 -2.08
N GLY A 339 18.17 -13.42 -1.94
CA GLY A 339 18.26 -14.73 -2.61
C GLY A 339 17.21 -15.76 -2.13
N ASP A 340 16.62 -15.57 -0.93
CA ASP A 340 15.55 -16.41 -0.41
C ASP A 340 14.17 -15.90 -0.85
N SER A 341 13.49 -16.65 -1.72
CA SER A 341 12.11 -16.38 -2.14
C SER A 341 11.05 -17.10 -1.28
N SER A 342 11.43 -17.67 -0.14
CA SER A 342 10.54 -18.40 0.77
C SER A 342 9.96 -17.50 1.87
N GLY A 343 9.05 -18.05 2.68
CA GLY A 343 8.55 -17.37 3.87
C GLY A 343 9.61 -17.16 4.98
N GLN A 344 10.77 -17.82 4.92
CA GLN A 344 11.83 -17.65 5.92
C GLN A 344 12.47 -16.26 5.85
N PHE A 345 12.50 -15.62 4.67
CA PHE A 345 12.83 -14.21 4.52
C PHE A 345 11.92 -13.31 5.37
N SER A 346 10.60 -13.50 5.30
CA SER A 346 9.63 -12.73 6.09
C SER A 346 9.79 -13.00 7.59
N ILE A 347 9.96 -14.27 7.97
CA ILE A 347 10.13 -14.68 9.38
C ILE A 347 11.40 -14.07 9.97
N SER A 348 12.53 -14.19 9.28
CA SER A 348 13.82 -13.65 9.75
C SER A 348 13.84 -12.11 9.82
N LEU A 349 13.06 -11.41 8.99
CA LEU A 349 12.86 -9.97 9.11
C LEU A 349 12.15 -9.61 10.43
N VAL A 350 11.05 -10.32 10.75
CA VAL A 350 10.31 -10.15 12.00
C VAL A 350 11.16 -10.51 13.22
N GLU A 351 11.93 -11.60 13.15
CA GLU A 351 12.88 -12.01 14.19
C GLU A 351 14.02 -10.98 14.39
N THR A 352 14.40 -10.24 13.34
CA THR A 352 15.42 -9.18 13.41
C THR A 352 14.91 -7.90 14.07
N TYR A 353 13.62 -7.55 13.90
CA TYR A 353 12.99 -6.47 14.68
C TYR A 353 12.77 -6.84 16.15
N GLY A 354 12.52 -8.11 16.46
CA GLY A 354 12.33 -8.59 17.83
C GLY A 354 11.18 -7.84 18.55
N GLU A 355 11.49 -7.15 19.65
CA GLU A 355 10.51 -6.38 20.41
C GLU A 355 10.00 -5.13 19.66
N GLU A 356 10.79 -4.57 18.73
CA GLU A 356 10.34 -3.46 17.88
C GLU A 356 9.19 -3.88 16.94
N TRP A 357 8.99 -5.18 16.70
CA TRP A 357 7.91 -5.66 15.83
C TRP A 357 6.53 -5.20 16.31
N PHE A 358 6.30 -5.08 17.62
CA PHE A 358 5.04 -4.53 18.13
C PHE A 358 4.82 -3.07 17.69
N LYS A 359 5.90 -2.28 17.61
CA LYS A 359 5.88 -0.89 17.14
C LYS A 359 5.71 -0.80 15.62
N VAL A 360 6.40 -1.66 14.87
CA VAL A 360 6.17 -1.84 13.43
C VAL A 360 4.68 -2.10 13.15
N ARG A 361 4.02 -2.95 13.94
CA ARG A 361 2.57 -3.23 13.82
C ARG A 361 1.67 -2.08 14.24
N GLN A 362 2.04 -1.30 15.26
CA GLN A 362 1.29 -0.13 15.73
C GLN A 362 1.30 0.96 14.66
N GLU A 363 2.48 1.33 14.18
CA GLU A 363 2.66 2.43 13.23
C GLU A 363 2.26 2.05 11.81
N TRP A 364 2.36 0.77 11.43
CA TRP A 364 1.75 0.26 10.19
C TRP A 364 0.25 0.56 10.13
N GLN A 365 -0.46 0.37 11.24
CA GLN A 365 -1.90 0.65 11.30
C GLN A 365 -2.17 2.15 11.17
N LEU A 366 -1.40 3.01 11.84
CA LEU A 366 -1.50 4.46 11.66
C LEU A 366 -1.26 4.87 10.21
N PHE A 367 -0.24 4.29 9.57
CA PHE A 367 0.11 4.53 8.18
C PHE A 367 -1.03 4.16 7.23
N VAL A 368 -1.55 2.93 7.28
CA VAL A 368 -2.57 2.49 6.32
C VAL A 368 -3.96 3.05 6.60
N MET A 369 -4.31 3.30 7.87
CA MET A 369 -5.61 3.89 8.23
C MET A 369 -5.72 5.37 7.88
N ASN A 370 -4.60 6.10 7.90
CA ASN A 370 -4.55 7.53 7.58
C ASN A 370 -3.84 7.81 6.24
N MET A 371 -3.59 6.77 5.41
CA MET A 371 -2.82 6.91 4.18
C MET A 371 -3.46 7.92 3.23
N GLU A 372 -2.66 8.84 2.71
CA GLU A 372 -3.03 9.72 1.59
C GLU A 372 -1.81 10.14 0.78
N TYR A 373 -2.05 10.87 -0.32
CA TYR A 373 -0.95 11.48 -1.08
C TYR A 373 -0.29 12.56 -0.22
N GLY A 374 1.04 12.64 -0.27
CA GLY A 374 1.86 13.54 0.55
C GLY A 374 2.18 13.07 1.98
N TYR A 375 1.65 11.93 2.44
CA TYR A 375 1.84 11.43 3.82
C TYR A 375 3.33 11.40 4.27
N ASP A 376 3.67 12.16 5.32
CA ASP A 376 5.03 12.24 5.85
C ASP A 376 5.29 11.15 6.92
N ILE A 377 5.83 10.02 6.47
CA ILE A 377 6.20 8.87 7.32
C ILE A 377 7.23 9.26 8.39
N ALA A 378 8.08 10.28 8.16
CA ALA A 378 9.11 10.69 9.12
C ALA A 378 8.58 11.65 10.20
N ARG A 379 7.48 12.38 9.93
CA ARG A 379 6.77 13.20 10.93
C ARG A 379 5.71 12.43 11.70
N GLU A 380 5.12 11.40 11.10
CA GLU A 380 4.18 10.49 11.76
C GLU A 380 4.87 9.48 12.69
N ALA A 381 6.16 9.23 12.48
CA ALA A 381 7.00 8.35 13.29
C ALA A 381 6.97 8.71 14.79
N ILE A 382 6.60 7.74 15.63
CA ILE A 382 6.51 7.88 17.08
C ILE A 382 7.91 7.75 17.70
N GLU A 383 8.40 8.78 18.38
CA GLU A 383 9.67 8.68 19.12
C GLU A 383 9.56 7.76 20.36
N ASP A 384 10.61 6.99 20.63
CA ASP A 384 10.67 6.14 21.82
C ASP A 384 10.89 6.97 23.09
N VAL A 385 10.03 6.72 24.08
CA VAL A 385 10.06 7.35 25.40
C VAL A 385 9.98 6.24 26.45
N GLU A 386 10.83 6.33 27.48
CA GLU A 386 10.85 5.34 28.58
C GLU A 386 9.48 5.24 29.26
N VAL A 387 8.96 4.02 29.39
CA VAL A 387 7.64 3.80 29.97
C VAL A 387 7.71 3.76 31.49
N GLN A 388 7.05 4.73 32.15
CA GLN A 388 7.02 4.90 33.60
C GLN A 388 5.57 4.90 34.12
N GLN A 389 5.33 4.33 35.30
CA GLN A 389 4.00 4.27 35.90
C GLN A 389 3.58 5.65 36.43
N TYR A 390 2.49 6.23 35.90
CA TYR A 390 2.06 7.58 36.25
C TYR A 390 1.71 7.75 37.74
N ALA A 391 1.35 6.67 38.43
CA ALA A 391 1.10 6.67 39.87
C ALA A 391 2.34 6.90 40.74
N ASP A 392 3.54 6.60 40.24
CA ASP A 392 4.81 6.70 40.97
C ASP A 392 5.52 8.06 40.75
N LEU A 393 4.92 8.94 39.96
CA LEU A 393 5.49 10.23 39.54
C LEU A 393 4.95 11.42 40.35
N PRO A 394 5.62 12.60 40.30
CA PRO A 394 5.09 13.84 40.86
C PRO A 394 3.66 14.16 40.38
N SER A 395 2.87 14.78 41.26
CA SER A 395 1.43 15.03 41.08
C SER A 395 1.05 15.92 39.89
N GLU A 396 2.00 16.63 39.29
CA GLU A 396 1.87 17.34 38.02
C GLU A 396 3.02 16.93 37.09
N GLN A 397 2.68 16.59 35.84
CA GLN A 397 3.62 16.32 34.75
C GLN A 397 3.40 17.34 33.62
N THR A 398 4.46 17.72 32.90
CA THR A 398 4.39 18.70 31.80
C THR A 398 5.12 18.18 30.57
N PHE A 399 4.47 18.26 29.41
CA PHE A 399 4.95 17.81 28.11
C PHE A 399 4.87 18.93 27.08
N GLN A 400 5.68 18.86 26.03
CA GLN A 400 5.56 19.73 24.85
C GLN A 400 5.10 18.85 23.69
N VAL A 401 3.91 19.09 23.16
CA VAL A 401 3.35 18.38 22.01
C VAL A 401 3.57 19.23 20.77
N HIS A 402 4.42 18.76 19.88
CA HIS A 402 4.79 19.41 18.64
C HIS A 402 3.66 19.36 17.61
N ALA A 403 3.48 20.46 16.86
CA ALA A 403 2.47 20.58 15.82
C ALA A 403 2.91 20.00 14.46
N ASP A 404 4.22 19.87 14.24
CA ASP A 404 4.85 19.33 13.03
C ASP A 404 5.07 17.80 13.08
N ARG A 405 4.28 17.10 13.91
CA ARG A 405 4.45 15.68 14.21
C ARG A 405 3.10 14.97 14.44
N GLY A 406 3.11 13.65 14.22
CA GLY A 406 2.00 12.75 14.49
C GLY A 406 1.79 12.45 15.98
N TRP A 407 1.56 11.17 16.30
CA TRP A 407 1.36 10.75 17.69
C TRP A 407 2.66 10.81 18.49
N GLN A 408 2.59 11.43 19.67
CA GLN A 408 3.73 11.63 20.55
C GLN A 408 3.47 10.91 21.86
N SER A 409 4.33 9.95 22.19
CA SER A 409 4.30 9.22 23.46
C SER A 409 4.68 10.15 24.61
N THR A 410 3.98 10.04 25.74
CA THR A 410 4.38 10.69 26.99
C THR A 410 5.30 9.82 27.85
N GLY A 411 5.47 8.53 27.49
CA GLY A 411 6.04 7.51 28.38
C GLY A 411 5.13 7.13 29.57
N LEU A 412 4.00 7.82 29.79
CA LEU A 412 3.17 7.60 30.97
C LEU A 412 2.25 6.40 30.80
N TYR A 413 2.54 5.32 31.53
CA TYR A 413 1.59 4.23 31.71
C TYR A 413 0.49 4.65 32.69
N VAL A 414 -0.75 4.56 32.25
CA VAL A 414 -1.97 4.89 33.00
C VAL A 414 -2.85 3.64 33.14
N THR A 415 -3.61 3.56 34.24
CA THR A 415 -4.47 2.41 34.54
C THR A 415 -5.96 2.76 34.49
N GLN A 416 -6.79 1.78 34.13
CA GLN A 416 -8.23 1.92 33.99
C GLN A 416 -8.88 2.51 35.25
N GLY A 417 -9.72 3.52 35.07
CA GLY A 417 -10.41 4.23 36.16
C GLY A 417 -9.56 5.32 36.86
N MET A 418 -8.29 5.52 36.48
CA MET A 418 -7.58 6.76 36.81
C MET A 418 -8.35 7.98 36.30
N LYS A 419 -8.25 9.09 37.04
CA LYS A 419 -8.79 10.39 36.64
C LYS A 419 -7.66 11.41 36.57
N ILE A 420 -7.52 12.03 35.42
CA ILE A 420 -6.42 12.96 35.13
C ILE A 420 -7.02 14.28 34.66
N GLN A 421 -6.61 15.38 35.28
CA GLN A 421 -6.87 16.72 34.77
C GLN A 421 -5.86 17.02 33.67
N VAL A 422 -6.32 17.31 32.45
CA VAL A 422 -5.47 17.85 31.39
C VAL A 422 -5.66 19.36 31.32
N THR A 423 -4.58 20.11 31.10
CA THR A 423 -4.61 21.54 30.71
C THR A 423 -3.62 21.74 29.56
N ALA A 424 -4.01 22.47 28.52
CA ALA A 424 -3.16 22.69 27.35
C ALA A 424 -3.07 24.17 26.98
N THR A 425 -1.85 24.69 26.88
CA THR A 425 -1.55 26.12 26.66
C THR A 425 -0.41 26.31 25.68
N GLY A 426 -0.57 27.19 24.70
CA GLY A 426 0.45 27.50 23.69
C GLY A 426 -0.19 28.00 22.41
N ARG A 427 0.61 28.66 21.56
CA ARG A 427 0.23 29.03 20.19
C ARG A 427 1.27 28.51 19.20
N PHE A 428 0.76 27.98 18.10
CA PHE A 428 1.53 27.35 17.03
C PHE A 428 0.89 27.68 15.67
N VAL A 429 1.65 27.51 14.59
CA VAL A 429 1.14 27.61 13.22
C VAL A 429 0.60 26.23 12.79
N ILE A 430 -0.59 26.23 12.18
CA ILE A 430 -1.32 25.03 11.74
C ILE A 430 -1.64 25.02 10.23
N TYR A 431 -1.09 25.98 9.48
CA TYR A 431 -1.14 26.09 8.03
C TYR A 431 -0.23 27.23 7.56
N ARG A 432 0.41 27.10 6.39
CA ARG A 432 1.22 28.18 5.78
C ARG A 432 1.08 28.19 4.26
N GLU A 433 0.17 29.02 3.77
CA GLU A 433 0.04 29.34 2.35
C GLU A 433 1.33 30.02 1.86
N GLN A 434 2.04 29.38 0.93
CA GLN A 434 3.04 30.06 0.11
C GLN A 434 2.30 30.98 -0.85
N ALA A 435 2.61 32.27 -0.83
CA ALA A 435 2.05 33.20 -1.79
C ALA A 435 2.78 33.03 -3.14
N ASP A 436 2.05 32.67 -4.19
CA ASP A 436 2.58 32.69 -5.56
C ASP A 436 3.09 34.10 -5.90
N ASP A 437 4.33 34.20 -6.38
CA ASP A 437 4.90 35.41 -6.99
C ASP A 437 5.11 35.19 -8.50
N PRO A 438 4.02 35.20 -9.31
CA PRO A 438 4.08 34.88 -10.74
C PRO A 438 4.75 35.98 -11.58
N GLU A 439 4.94 37.19 -11.04
CA GLU A 439 5.53 38.34 -11.73
C GLU A 439 6.65 39.02 -10.91
N GLY A 440 7.39 38.27 -10.09
CA GLY A 440 8.68 38.67 -9.49
C GLY A 440 8.71 40.06 -8.86
N THR A 441 7.64 40.47 -8.18
CA THR A 441 7.47 41.87 -7.77
C THR A 441 7.99 42.06 -6.35
N GLU A 442 9.06 42.86 -6.18
CA GLU A 442 9.68 43.19 -4.88
C GLU A 442 8.71 44.00 -3.97
N GLY A 443 7.72 43.32 -3.41
CA GLY A 443 6.47 43.95 -2.94
C GLY A 443 5.70 43.16 -1.88
N GLN A 444 6.40 42.41 -1.02
CA GLN A 444 5.84 41.67 0.12
C GLN A 444 4.73 40.68 -0.26
N ALA A 445 5.10 39.58 -0.92
CA ALA A 445 4.30 38.36 -0.93
C ALA A 445 4.09 37.87 0.52
N GLN A 446 2.94 38.19 1.12
CA GLN A 446 2.62 37.83 2.50
C GLN A 446 2.06 36.40 2.54
N SER A 447 2.87 35.44 2.98
CA SER A 447 2.41 34.07 3.28
C SER A 447 1.27 34.10 4.30
N THR A 448 0.10 33.55 3.96
CA THR A 448 -1.00 33.40 4.92
C THR A 448 -0.64 32.33 5.94
N VAL A 449 -0.41 32.73 7.19
CA VAL A 449 -0.23 31.80 8.32
C VAL A 449 -1.52 31.72 9.14
N TRP A 450 -1.91 30.51 9.53
CA TRP A 450 -2.98 30.32 10.51
C TRP A 450 -2.37 30.00 11.88
N GLU A 451 -2.45 30.93 12.82
CA GLU A 451 -2.18 30.63 14.24
C GLU A 451 -3.34 29.82 14.83
N SER A 452 -3.02 28.87 15.70
CA SER A 452 -3.97 28.08 16.49
C SER A 452 -3.51 27.92 17.92
N GLU A 453 -4.49 27.62 18.79
CA GLU A 453 -4.30 27.16 20.17
C GLU A 453 -4.82 25.72 20.29
N ALA A 454 -4.65 25.09 21.45
CA ALA A 454 -5.05 23.70 21.70
C ALA A 454 -6.53 23.37 21.38
N GLY A 455 -7.43 24.36 21.34
CA GLY A 455 -8.82 24.20 20.93
C GLY A 455 -9.01 23.93 19.42
N GLY A 456 -8.05 24.33 18.58
CA GLY A 456 -8.14 24.27 17.12
C GLY A 456 -8.89 25.43 16.47
N VAL A 457 -8.80 25.51 15.13
CA VAL A 457 -9.45 26.51 14.26
C VAL A 457 -10.45 25.84 13.33
N SER A 458 -11.69 26.33 13.31
CA SER A 458 -12.80 25.74 12.53
C SER A 458 -12.82 26.15 11.05
N ILE A 459 -11.64 26.34 10.44
CA ILE A 459 -11.50 26.73 9.02
C ILE A 459 -11.51 25.47 8.14
N ARG A 460 -10.74 24.46 8.54
CA ARG A 460 -10.71 23.10 7.97
C ARG A 460 -10.86 22.09 9.11
N TYR A 461 -11.20 20.85 8.76
CA TYR A 461 -11.39 19.76 9.70
C TYR A 461 -10.65 18.51 9.20
N HIS A 462 -9.91 17.85 10.09
CA HIS A 462 -9.27 16.55 9.86
C HIS A 462 -9.77 15.54 10.90
N GLY A 463 -9.99 14.28 10.52
CA GLY A 463 -10.54 13.24 11.41
C GLY A 463 -11.92 13.54 12.01
N GLY A 464 -12.63 14.56 11.52
CA GLY A 464 -13.88 15.07 12.12
C GLY A 464 -13.71 16.15 13.20
N TYR A 465 -12.47 16.51 13.54
CA TYR A 465 -12.13 17.58 14.49
C TYR A 465 -11.55 18.82 13.77
N PRO A 466 -11.65 20.03 14.33
CA PRO A 466 -10.99 21.22 13.77
C PRO A 466 -9.48 21.02 13.64
N LEU A 467 -8.83 21.70 12.68
CA LEU A 467 -7.37 21.70 12.61
C LEU A 467 -6.76 22.31 13.87
N GLY A 468 -5.68 21.75 14.38
CA GLY A 468 -4.99 22.22 15.58
C GLY A 468 -5.64 21.79 16.90
N THR A 469 -6.79 21.13 16.90
CA THR A 469 -7.36 20.61 18.15
C THR A 469 -6.42 19.56 18.76
N LEU A 470 -6.06 19.72 20.03
CA LEU A 470 -5.28 18.71 20.76
C LEU A 470 -6.13 17.45 20.95
N LEU A 471 -5.59 16.33 20.47
CA LEU A 471 -6.14 14.98 20.62
C LEU A 471 -5.36 14.19 21.66
N VAL A 472 -6.04 13.24 22.28
CA VAL A 472 -5.48 12.27 23.23
C VAL A 472 -5.89 10.86 22.80
N ALA A 473 -4.96 9.91 22.96
CA ALA A 473 -5.20 8.48 22.78
C ALA A 473 -4.42 7.67 23.84
N ILE A 474 -4.83 6.42 24.05
CA ILE A 474 -4.20 5.51 25.01
C ILE A 474 -4.05 4.16 24.34
N ASP A 475 -2.81 3.66 24.26
CA ASP A 475 -2.52 2.39 23.59
C ASP A 475 -1.62 1.48 24.41
N ASN A 476 -1.87 0.18 24.30
CA ASN A 476 -1.07 -0.88 24.90
C ASN A 476 -0.38 -1.65 23.79
N LEU A 477 0.90 -1.35 23.58
CA LEU A 477 1.71 -1.83 22.46
C LEU A 477 1.75 -3.37 22.34
N GLN A 478 1.56 -4.10 23.45
CA GLN A 478 1.55 -5.56 23.49
C GLN A 478 0.15 -6.17 23.30
N GLN A 479 -0.91 -5.36 23.24
CA GLN A 479 -2.28 -5.83 23.07
C GLN A 479 -2.54 -6.30 21.62
N PRO A 480 -3.11 -7.50 21.41
CA PRO A 480 -3.46 -7.97 20.08
C PRO A 480 -4.74 -7.30 19.57
N GLY A 481 -4.69 -6.75 18.37
CA GLY A 481 -5.85 -6.16 17.68
C GLY A 481 -5.51 -4.83 17.02
N LEU A 482 -6.49 -3.93 16.97
CA LEU A 482 -6.28 -2.56 16.53
C LEU A 482 -5.56 -1.74 17.62
N THR A 483 -4.63 -0.88 17.22
CA THR A 483 -4.00 0.09 18.12
C THR A 483 -5.03 1.07 18.69
N GLY A 484 -4.94 1.34 19.99
CA GLY A 484 -5.72 2.36 20.70
C GLY A 484 -5.51 3.78 20.18
N LEU A 485 -4.47 4.03 19.37
CA LEU A 485 -4.24 5.31 18.69
C LEU A 485 -5.31 5.63 17.63
N LEU A 486 -6.10 4.65 17.19
CA LEU A 486 -7.31 4.85 16.37
C LEU A 486 -8.55 5.23 17.20
N SER A 487 -8.55 5.00 18.51
CA SER A 487 -9.65 5.31 19.44
C SER A 487 -9.45 6.68 20.08
N THR A 488 -9.47 7.73 19.27
CA THR A 488 -9.11 9.09 19.69
C THR A 488 -10.18 9.78 20.53
N GLY A 489 -9.74 10.77 21.31
CA GLY A 489 -10.61 11.78 21.93
C GLY A 489 -10.05 13.18 21.76
N ALA A 490 -10.91 14.16 21.52
CA ALA A 490 -10.51 15.57 21.51
C ALA A 490 -10.50 16.13 22.94
N ILE A 491 -9.35 16.61 23.39
CA ILE A 491 -9.17 17.21 24.72
C ILE A 491 -9.18 18.74 24.67
N GLY A 492 -8.79 19.34 23.55
CA GLY A 492 -8.81 20.79 23.37
C GLY A 492 -7.87 21.50 24.35
N THR A 493 -8.32 22.60 24.94
CA THR A 493 -7.60 23.32 26.01
C THR A 493 -7.57 22.59 27.36
N GLY A 494 -8.29 21.47 27.53
CA GLY A 494 -8.18 20.63 28.72
C GLY A 494 -9.48 20.06 29.30
N GLY A 495 -9.46 19.83 30.61
CA GLY A 495 -10.51 19.18 31.39
C GLY A 495 -10.18 17.72 31.73
N ASP A 496 -11.14 17.03 32.34
CA ASP A 496 -10.92 15.73 32.97
C ASP A 496 -10.96 14.58 31.95
N ILE A 497 -10.06 13.60 32.07
CA ILE A 497 -10.15 12.30 31.41
C ILE A 497 -10.27 11.19 32.46
N GLU A 498 -11.18 10.26 32.21
CA GLU A 498 -11.34 9.00 32.95
C GLU A 498 -10.77 7.90 32.05
N ILE A 499 -9.74 7.20 32.54
CA ILE A 499 -8.91 6.29 31.72
C ILE A 499 -9.72 5.01 31.39
N PRO A 500 -10.00 4.71 30.11
CA PRO A 500 -10.92 3.64 29.72
C PRO A 500 -10.28 2.25 29.72
N GLN A 501 -8.95 2.16 29.59
CA GLN A 501 -8.16 0.94 29.55
C GLN A 501 -6.73 1.22 30.00
N ASP A 502 -6.00 0.19 30.43
CA ASP A 502 -4.57 0.31 30.73
C ASP A 502 -3.75 0.54 29.45
N GLY A 503 -2.72 1.38 29.52
CA GLY A 503 -1.81 1.62 28.40
C GLY A 503 -0.93 2.86 28.58
N VAL A 504 -0.13 3.19 27.57
CA VAL A 504 0.64 4.44 27.52
C VAL A 504 -0.25 5.57 26.97
N LEU A 505 -0.12 6.77 27.52
CA LEU A 505 -0.83 7.97 27.10
C LEU A 505 -0.09 8.70 25.97
N TYR A 506 -0.81 9.09 24.92
CA TYR A 506 -0.28 9.78 23.73
C TYR A 506 -1.08 11.04 23.42
N PHE A 507 -0.41 12.04 22.85
CA PHE A 507 -1.03 13.27 22.36
C PHE A 507 -0.66 13.56 20.89
N ARG A 508 -1.51 14.31 20.20
CA ARG A 508 -1.29 14.79 18.83
C ARG A 508 -2.02 16.12 18.62
N VAL A 509 -1.42 17.03 17.85
CA VAL A 509 -2.14 18.19 17.28
C VAL A 509 -2.88 17.72 16.02
N ASN A 510 -4.21 17.90 15.96
CA ASN A 510 -5.00 17.36 14.86
C ASN A 510 -4.70 18.05 13.52
N ASP A 511 -4.13 17.31 12.58
CA ASP A 511 -3.93 17.74 11.20
C ASP A 511 -3.69 16.54 10.27
N SER A 512 -3.78 16.77 8.95
CA SER A 512 -3.45 15.79 7.91
C SER A 512 -2.00 15.33 8.02
N PRO A 513 -1.72 14.01 7.92
CA PRO A 513 -0.37 13.47 7.77
C PRO A 513 0.45 14.06 6.61
N ALA A 514 -0.20 14.65 5.60
CA ALA A 514 0.45 15.25 4.44
C ALA A 514 0.80 16.73 4.63
N GLU A 515 0.19 17.41 5.60
CA GLU A 515 0.34 18.86 5.82
C GLU A 515 1.22 19.19 7.04
N LEU A 516 1.62 18.19 7.85
CA LEU A 516 2.48 18.34 9.04
C LEU A 516 3.79 19.13 8.81
N ALA A 517 4.29 19.20 7.56
CA ALA A 517 5.48 19.96 7.21
C ALA A 517 5.28 21.49 7.16
N GLU A 518 4.04 21.98 7.11
CA GLU A 518 3.72 23.41 7.17
C GLU A 518 3.61 23.95 8.61
N ASN A 519 3.40 23.05 9.57
CA ASN A 519 3.14 23.38 10.96
C ASN A 519 4.40 23.83 11.69
N GLN A 520 4.23 24.66 12.73
CA GLN A 520 5.37 25.20 13.46
C GLN A 520 5.05 25.53 14.91
N GLY A 521 5.81 24.95 15.84
CA GLY A 521 5.69 25.19 17.27
C GLY A 521 5.09 24.02 18.02
N ASN A 522 4.65 24.27 19.24
CA ASN A 522 4.15 23.25 20.15
C ASN A 522 3.07 23.80 21.09
N VAL A 523 2.42 22.89 21.81
CA VAL A 523 1.52 23.18 22.92
C VAL A 523 2.04 22.52 24.19
N GLU A 524 2.12 23.30 25.27
CA GLU A 524 2.47 22.80 26.60
C GLU A 524 1.26 22.09 27.19
N VAL A 525 1.38 20.80 27.49
CA VAL A 525 0.32 19.96 28.05
C VAL A 525 0.69 19.56 29.47
N LYS A 526 -0.18 19.91 30.42
CA LYS A 526 -0.05 19.57 31.84
C LYS A 526 -1.07 18.54 32.24
N LEU A 527 -0.60 17.55 32.99
CA LEU A 527 -1.38 16.46 33.54
C LEU A 527 -1.27 16.49 35.04
N SER A 528 -2.37 16.35 35.76
CA SER A 528 -2.33 16.10 37.22
C SER A 528 -3.36 15.05 37.62
N LEU A 529 -3.03 14.27 38.65
CA LEU A 529 -3.96 13.28 39.20
C LEU A 529 -5.10 13.99 39.92
N LEU A 530 -6.34 13.75 39.46
CA LEU A 530 -7.53 14.10 40.23
C LEU A 530 -7.62 13.09 41.38
N GLY A 531 -7.48 13.57 42.61
CA GLY A 531 -7.44 12.73 43.79
C GLY A 531 -8.65 11.81 43.89
N GLN A 532 -8.42 10.55 44.28
CA GLN A 532 -9.50 9.74 44.82
C GLN A 532 -9.85 10.32 46.19
N ASP A 533 -11.05 10.90 46.31
CA ASP A 533 -11.63 11.25 47.61
C ASP A 533 -11.64 10.00 48.51
N GLN A 534 -11.03 10.10 49.70
CA GLN A 534 -10.81 8.98 50.64
C GLN A 534 -12.04 8.70 51.53
#